data_AF-A0A4V2HFW8-F1
#
_entry.id   AF-A0A4V2HFW8-F1
#
_cell.length_a   1.000
_cell.length_b   1.000
_cell.length_c   1.000
_cell.angle_alpha   90.00
_cell.angle_beta   90.00
_cell.angle_gamma   90.00
#
_symmetry.space_group_name_H-M   'P 1'
#
loop_
_entity.id
_entity.type
_entity.pdbx_description
1 polymer ?
#
loop_
_entity_poly.entity_id
_entity_poly.type
_entity_poly.pdbx_seq_one_letter_code
_entity_poly.pdbx_strand_id
1 'polypeptide(L)'
;MNAGPWSLPRLRWRPLLWIALALVAIVVLRKHQSSYEQRDAPLLQPAPASDAVGRNFRVEVGALKVVHAYLLNGPYPGDEALTLRTPGIWLSVLAKVEATQTQGMLTAQLRTRSGRVYVASGAERPRLPAFNLSGRELAPGLQEVGAWFFELPPDQLQGAHLQLFWGTSLPVGGDSLVDVDLGLDAARARSMLEEAKPVLDLRQ
;
A
#
# COMPACT_ATOMS: atom_id res chain seq x y z
N MET A 1 -57.22 54.30 34.87
CA MET A 1 -56.69 54.45 33.50
C MET A 1 -55.22 54.78 33.59
N ASN A 2 -54.35 53.95 32.99
CA ASN A 2 -53.09 54.32 32.33
C ASN A 2 -52.36 53.04 31.90
N ALA A 3 -52.61 52.62 30.66
CA ALA A 3 -51.85 51.58 29.99
C ALA A 3 -50.59 52.22 29.39
N GLY A 4 -49.41 51.81 29.85
CA GLY A 4 -48.13 52.27 29.31
C GLY A 4 -47.86 51.66 27.92
N PRO A 5 -47.28 52.41 26.97
CA PRO A 5 -47.02 51.91 25.62
C PRO A 5 -45.88 50.88 25.65
N TRP A 6 -46.18 49.66 25.20
CA TRP A 6 -45.17 48.62 24.97
C TRP A 6 -44.33 49.00 23.76
N SER A 7 -43.10 49.46 23.97
CA SER A 7 -42.14 49.67 22.89
C SER A 7 -41.60 48.33 22.41
N LEU A 8 -41.97 47.91 21.20
CA LEU A 8 -41.36 46.76 20.53
C LEU A 8 -39.86 47.04 20.31
N PRO A 9 -38.95 46.13 20.67
CA PRO A 9 -37.53 46.33 20.45
C PRO A 9 -37.27 46.46 18.96
N ARG A 10 -36.71 47.60 18.53
CA ARG A 10 -36.28 47.82 17.15
C ARG A 10 -35.28 46.73 16.78
N LEU A 11 -35.73 45.76 15.99
CA LEU A 11 -34.92 44.66 15.50
C LEU A 11 -33.70 45.25 14.77
N ARG A 12 -32.53 45.13 15.38
CA ARG A 12 -31.28 45.60 14.79
C ARG A 12 -30.91 44.57 13.72
N TRP A 13 -31.15 44.89 12.46
CA TRP A 13 -30.85 44.01 11.32
C TRP A 13 -29.35 43.77 11.12
N ARG A 14 -28.51 44.71 11.57
CA ARG A 14 -27.05 44.63 11.48
C ARG A 14 -26.45 43.38 12.13
N PRO A 15 -26.72 43.04 13.41
CA PRO A 15 -26.21 41.81 14.01
C PRO A 15 -26.73 40.54 13.32
N LEU A 16 -27.97 40.53 12.81
CA LEU A 16 -28.50 39.40 12.04
C LEU A 16 -27.72 39.18 10.74
N LEU A 17 -27.37 40.26 10.04
CA LEU A 17 -26.52 40.21 8.86
C LEU A 17 -25.12 39.69 9.18
N TRP A 18 -24.50 40.13 10.29
CA TRP A 18 -23.20 39.63 10.72
C TRP A 18 -23.22 38.15 11.09
N ILE A 19 -24.27 37.70 11.77
CA ILE A 19 -24.46 36.28 12.11
C ILE A 19 -24.63 35.45 10.83
N ALA A 20 -25.45 35.92 9.88
CA ALA A 20 -25.63 35.25 8.60
C ALA A 20 -24.31 35.18 7.81
N LEU A 21 -23.55 36.27 7.77
CA LEU A 21 -22.24 36.32 7.11
C LEU A 21 -21.24 35.35 7.77
N ALA A 22 -21.19 35.32 9.11
CA ALA A 22 -20.33 34.40 9.85
C ALA A 22 -20.70 32.93 9.59
N LEU A 23 -22.00 32.61 9.54
CA LEU A 23 -22.48 31.25 9.21
C LEU A 23 -22.11 30.85 7.78
N VAL A 24 -22.28 31.75 6.80
CA VAL A 24 -21.86 31.51 5.42
C VAL A 24 -20.34 31.28 5.35
N ALA A 25 -19.55 32.10 6.03
CA ALA A 25 -18.11 31.93 6.09
C ALA A 25 -17.71 30.57 6.70
N ILE A 26 -18.36 30.14 7.78
CA ILE A 26 -18.13 28.83 8.40
C ILE A 26 -18.48 27.69 7.43
N VAL A 27 -19.61 27.77 6.73
CA VAL A 27 -20.03 26.72 5.77
C VAL A 27 -19.05 26.64 4.59
N VAL A 28 -18.62 27.78 4.05
CA VAL A 28 -17.63 27.85 2.96
C VAL A 28 -16.29 27.27 3.42
N LEU A 29 -15.80 27.69 4.60
CA LEU A 29 -14.56 27.16 5.18
C LEU A 29 -14.65 25.65 5.41
N ARG A 30 -15.80 25.15 5.90
CA ARG A 30 -15.99 23.71 6.16
C ARG A 30 -16.11 22.89 4.88
N LYS A 31 -16.66 23.46 3.80
CA LYS A 31 -16.69 22.82 2.46
C LYS A 31 -15.30 22.73 1.81
N HIS A 32 -14.39 23.64 2.16
CA HIS A 32 -13.02 23.66 1.63
C HIS A 32 -11.98 23.10 2.61
N GLN A 33 -12.39 22.57 3.76
CA GLN A 33 -11.48 21.83 4.63
C GLN A 33 -11.10 20.52 3.92
N SER A 34 -9.80 20.25 3.83
CA SER A 34 -9.30 18.91 3.49
C SER A 34 -9.97 17.89 4.40
N SER A 35 -10.49 16.81 3.80
CA SER A 35 -11.12 15.74 4.58
C SER A 35 -10.09 15.13 5.54
N TYR A 36 -10.56 14.54 6.64
CA TYR A 36 -9.67 13.87 7.60
C TYR A 36 -8.78 12.82 6.89
N GLU A 37 -9.36 12.09 5.94
CA GLU A 37 -8.66 11.14 5.07
C GLU A 37 -7.53 11.76 4.23
N GLN A 38 -7.67 13.03 3.81
CA GLN A 38 -6.62 13.72 3.05
C GLN A 38 -5.50 14.27 3.94
N ARG A 39 -5.78 14.54 5.22
CA ARG A 39 -4.78 15.02 6.19
C ARG A 39 -3.91 13.90 6.72
N ASP A 40 -4.49 12.72 6.88
CA ASP A 40 -3.79 11.54 7.41
C ASP A 40 -3.22 10.65 6.29
N ALA A 41 -3.45 11.01 5.03
CA ALA A 41 -2.90 10.31 3.88
C ALA A 41 -1.37 10.27 3.95
N PRO A 42 -0.74 9.12 3.68
CA PRO A 42 0.71 9.01 3.66
C PRO A 42 1.30 9.86 2.53
N LEU A 43 2.56 10.28 2.72
CA LEU A 43 3.27 11.02 1.69
C LEU A 43 3.69 10.05 0.59
N LEU A 44 2.96 10.08 -0.53
CA LEU A 44 3.29 9.28 -1.70
C LEU A 44 4.60 9.79 -2.32
N GLN A 45 5.61 8.93 -2.36
CA GLN A 45 6.92 9.25 -2.90
C GLN A 45 7.20 8.35 -4.10
N PRO A 46 7.09 8.86 -5.34
CA PRO A 46 7.43 8.06 -6.52
C PRO A 46 8.92 7.74 -6.51
N ALA A 47 9.27 6.50 -6.85
CA ALA A 47 10.66 6.05 -6.93
C ALA A 47 10.88 5.04 -8.09
N PRO A 48 12.08 5.02 -8.68
CA PRO A 48 12.42 4.03 -9.70
C PRO A 48 12.61 2.65 -9.07
N ALA A 49 12.30 1.59 -9.83
CA ALA A 49 12.50 0.21 -9.41
C ALA A 49 13.96 -0.12 -9.04
N SER A 50 14.93 0.55 -9.68
CA SER A 50 16.35 0.33 -9.41
C SER A 50 16.83 0.90 -8.08
N ASP A 51 16.11 1.87 -7.50
CA ASP A 51 16.57 2.57 -6.29
C ASP A 51 15.42 3.26 -5.55
N ALA A 52 14.60 2.46 -4.85
CA ALA A 52 13.48 2.93 -4.06
C ALA A 52 13.91 3.24 -2.62
N VAL A 53 14.05 4.53 -2.29
CA VAL A 53 14.53 5.01 -0.99
C VAL A 53 13.39 5.60 -0.16
N GLY A 54 13.18 5.06 1.03
CA GLY A 54 12.27 5.58 2.06
C GLY A 54 13.00 6.03 3.32
N ARG A 55 12.26 6.45 4.35
CA ARG A 55 12.81 7.03 5.59
C ARG A 55 13.77 6.08 6.35
N ASN A 56 13.51 4.78 6.33
CA ASN A 56 14.28 3.76 7.06
C ASN A 56 14.76 2.59 6.19
N PHE A 57 14.57 2.68 4.87
CA PHE A 57 14.85 1.56 3.99
C PHE A 57 15.32 2.00 2.60
N ARG A 58 16.00 1.08 1.93
CA ARG A 58 16.33 1.13 0.52
C ARG A 58 15.95 -0.19 -0.13
N VAL A 59 15.36 -0.13 -1.32
CA VAL A 59 14.94 -1.30 -2.09
C VAL A 59 15.41 -1.21 -3.53
N GLU A 60 16.01 -2.29 -4.02
CA GLU A 60 16.22 -2.54 -5.44
C GLU A 60 15.23 -3.64 -5.87
N VAL A 61 14.22 -3.27 -6.64
CA VAL A 61 13.27 -4.22 -7.23
C VAL A 61 13.93 -4.91 -8.41
N GLY A 62 14.07 -6.22 -8.30
CA GLY A 62 14.64 -7.09 -9.32
C GLY A 62 13.58 -7.67 -10.25
N ALA A 63 13.69 -8.99 -10.49
CA ALA A 63 12.81 -9.67 -11.42
C ALA A 63 11.38 -9.85 -10.86
N LEU A 64 10.42 -9.79 -11.78
CA LEU A 64 9.03 -10.15 -11.52
C LEU A 64 8.77 -11.54 -12.08
N LYS A 65 8.05 -12.39 -11.35
CA LYS A 65 7.64 -13.73 -11.81
C LYS A 65 6.15 -13.94 -11.59
N VAL A 66 5.44 -14.34 -12.64
CA VAL A 66 4.02 -14.69 -12.58
C VAL A 66 3.86 -16.19 -12.76
N VAL A 67 3.07 -16.82 -11.88
CA VAL A 67 2.79 -18.26 -11.91
C VAL A 67 1.36 -18.55 -11.44
N HIS A 68 0.83 -19.73 -11.74
CA HIS A 68 -0.49 -20.15 -11.23
C HIS A 68 -0.42 -20.90 -9.91
N ALA A 69 0.71 -21.54 -9.61
CA ALA A 69 0.93 -22.24 -8.36
C ALA A 69 2.43 -22.36 -8.03
N TYR A 70 2.72 -22.54 -6.75
CA TYR A 70 4.04 -22.92 -6.27
C TYR A 70 4.03 -24.37 -5.79
N LEU A 71 5.09 -25.11 -6.07
CA LEU A 71 5.38 -26.39 -5.41
C LEU A 71 6.38 -26.13 -4.29
N LEU A 72 6.02 -26.49 -3.07
CA LEU A 72 6.74 -26.21 -1.82
C LEU A 72 7.02 -27.52 -1.08
N ASN A 73 7.99 -27.49 -0.17
CA ASN A 73 8.13 -28.55 0.82
C ASN A 73 6.92 -28.50 1.76
N GLY A 74 6.53 -29.64 2.31
CA GLY A 74 5.50 -29.67 3.33
C GLY A 74 5.94 -28.90 4.60
N PRO A 75 5.00 -28.51 5.46
CA PRO A 75 5.27 -27.63 6.59
C PRO A 75 6.21 -28.24 7.65
N TYR A 76 6.34 -29.57 7.71
CA TYR A 76 7.23 -30.25 8.64
C TYR A 76 8.25 -31.15 7.91
N PRO A 77 9.41 -31.43 8.54
CA PRO A 77 10.39 -32.37 7.99
C PRO A 77 9.75 -33.74 7.73
N GLY A 78 9.82 -34.22 6.49
CA GLY A 78 9.24 -35.50 6.06
C GLY A 78 7.83 -35.41 5.48
N ASP A 79 7.19 -34.24 5.52
CA ASP A 79 5.90 -34.03 4.87
C ASP A 79 6.01 -34.12 3.35
N GLU A 80 4.91 -34.55 2.71
CA GLU A 80 4.79 -34.54 1.26
C GLU A 80 4.83 -33.11 0.70
N ALA A 81 5.28 -32.99 -0.55
CA ALA A 81 5.32 -31.71 -1.25
C ALA A 81 3.91 -31.11 -1.40
N LEU A 82 3.80 -29.81 -1.13
CA LEU A 82 2.54 -29.07 -1.18
C LEU A 82 2.49 -28.22 -2.45
N THR A 83 1.41 -28.35 -3.23
CA THR A 83 1.12 -27.41 -4.32
C THR A 83 0.23 -26.28 -3.81
N LEU A 84 0.81 -25.10 -3.62
CA LEU A 84 0.10 -23.88 -3.22
C LEU A 84 -0.55 -23.21 -4.43
N ARG A 85 -1.88 -23.28 -4.52
CA ARG A 85 -2.70 -22.69 -5.60
C ARG A 85 -3.35 -21.39 -5.16
N THR A 86 -3.73 -20.57 -6.13
CA THR A 86 -4.52 -19.35 -5.96
C THR A 86 -5.66 -19.32 -6.99
N PRO A 87 -6.82 -18.69 -6.71
CA PRO A 87 -7.88 -18.50 -7.70
C PRO A 87 -7.49 -17.54 -8.85
N GLY A 88 -6.41 -16.76 -8.71
CA GLY A 88 -5.91 -15.85 -9.73
C GLY A 88 -4.52 -16.27 -10.21
N ILE A 89 -3.58 -15.34 -10.07
CA ILE A 89 -2.16 -15.57 -10.27
C ILE A 89 -1.38 -15.20 -9.02
N TRP A 90 -0.21 -15.82 -8.91
CA TRP A 90 0.84 -15.39 -8.01
C TRP A 90 1.77 -14.44 -8.74
N LEU A 91 2.07 -13.29 -8.14
CA LEU A 91 3.18 -12.43 -8.54
C LEU A 91 4.27 -12.48 -7.45
N SER A 92 5.45 -12.95 -7.80
CA SER A 92 6.67 -12.76 -7.01
C SER A 92 7.37 -11.48 -7.45
N VAL A 93 7.71 -10.63 -6.50
CA VAL A 93 8.55 -9.45 -6.70
C VAL A 93 9.86 -9.70 -5.99
N LEU A 94 10.91 -10.07 -6.74
CA LEU A 94 12.24 -10.24 -6.16
C LEU A 94 12.82 -8.88 -5.84
N ALA A 95 13.49 -8.77 -4.70
CA ALA A 95 14.08 -7.51 -4.26
C ALA A 95 15.34 -7.72 -3.42
N LYS A 96 16.23 -6.73 -3.46
CA LYS A 96 17.23 -6.50 -2.42
C LYS A 96 16.72 -5.40 -1.52
N VAL A 97 16.75 -5.61 -0.22
CA VAL A 97 16.23 -4.67 0.77
C VAL A 97 17.28 -4.42 1.84
N GLU A 98 17.33 -3.21 2.34
CA GLU A 98 18.23 -2.82 3.41
C GLU A 98 17.49 -1.87 4.35
N ALA A 99 17.60 -2.13 5.66
CA ALA A 99 17.25 -1.12 6.66
C ALA A 99 18.40 -0.13 6.79
N THR A 100 18.11 1.17 6.75
CA THR A 100 19.17 2.21 6.68
C THR A 100 19.47 2.86 8.01
N GLN A 101 18.48 2.96 8.91
CA GLN A 101 18.61 3.72 10.16
C GLN A 101 18.18 2.93 11.39
N THR A 102 17.04 2.24 11.31
CA THR A 102 16.42 1.55 12.46
C THR A 102 16.09 0.11 12.11
N GLN A 103 16.15 -0.77 13.11
CA GLN A 103 15.67 -2.14 12.96
C GLN A 103 14.14 -2.15 12.87
N GLY A 104 13.59 -3.02 12.04
CA GLY A 104 12.15 -3.13 11.87
C GLY A 104 11.75 -3.91 10.64
N MET A 105 10.49 -3.79 10.24
CA MET A 105 9.93 -4.54 9.11
C MET A 105 9.60 -3.60 7.96
N LEU A 106 9.88 -4.07 6.75
CA LEU A 106 9.46 -3.41 5.52
C LEU A 106 8.24 -4.13 4.96
N THR A 107 7.12 -3.40 4.84
CA THR A 107 5.88 -3.94 4.29
C THR A 107 5.69 -3.52 2.86
N ALA A 108 5.14 -4.42 2.06
CA ALA A 108 4.84 -4.22 0.66
C ALA A 108 3.35 -4.45 0.36
N GLN A 109 2.81 -3.63 -0.52
CA GLN A 109 1.48 -3.79 -1.10
C GLN A 109 1.52 -3.45 -2.59
N LEU A 110 0.63 -4.03 -3.39
CA LEU A 110 0.43 -3.65 -4.79
C LEU A 110 -0.76 -2.73 -4.90
N ARG A 111 -0.57 -1.58 -5.54
CA ARG A 111 -1.66 -0.72 -5.99
C ARG A 111 -1.88 -0.92 -7.48
N THR A 112 -3.03 -1.45 -7.83
CA THR A 112 -3.43 -1.68 -9.22
C THR A 112 -3.81 -0.38 -9.92
N ARG A 113 -3.88 -0.40 -11.25
CA ARG A 113 -4.41 0.71 -12.05
C ARG A 113 -5.83 1.11 -11.64
N SER A 114 -6.65 0.17 -11.16
CA SER A 114 -8.01 0.43 -10.69
C SER A 114 -8.08 1.10 -9.31
N GLY A 115 -6.93 1.26 -8.65
CA GLY A 115 -6.83 1.78 -7.28
C GLY A 115 -7.02 0.72 -6.19
N ARG A 116 -7.27 -0.54 -6.55
CA ARG A 116 -7.32 -1.64 -5.57
C ARG A 116 -5.94 -1.94 -5.02
N VAL A 117 -5.89 -2.22 -3.72
CA VAL A 117 -4.68 -2.57 -2.98
C VAL A 117 -4.67 -4.05 -2.62
N TYR A 118 -3.57 -4.74 -2.91
CA TYR A 118 -3.32 -6.13 -2.53
C TYR A 118 -2.08 -6.17 -1.64
N VAL A 119 -2.25 -6.52 -0.37
CA VAL A 119 -1.13 -6.64 0.57
C VAL A 119 -0.29 -7.87 0.21
N ALA A 120 1.03 -7.79 0.41
CA ALA A 120 1.89 -8.96 0.28
C ALA A 120 1.39 -10.08 1.19
N SER A 121 1.37 -11.30 0.66
CA SER A 121 1.01 -12.50 1.41
C SER A 121 1.98 -12.68 2.57
N GLY A 122 1.48 -13.21 3.69
CA GLY A 122 2.27 -13.37 4.91
C GLY A 122 3.44 -14.35 4.75
N ALA A 123 4.29 -14.41 5.78
CA ALA A 123 5.49 -15.26 5.80
C ALA A 123 5.22 -16.75 5.50
N GLU A 124 4.02 -17.23 5.81
CA GLU A 124 3.60 -18.63 5.65
C GLU A 124 3.02 -18.95 4.26
N ARG A 125 2.89 -17.96 3.37
CA ARG A 125 2.18 -18.14 2.09
C ARG A 125 2.84 -17.36 0.94
N PRO A 126 3.82 -17.92 0.22
CA PRO A 126 4.43 -19.23 0.44
C PRO A 126 5.39 -19.24 1.63
N ARG A 127 5.43 -20.38 2.35
CA ARG A 127 6.37 -20.63 3.45
C ARG A 127 7.75 -20.96 2.88
N LEU A 128 8.58 -19.93 2.75
CA LEU A 128 9.96 -20.03 2.26
C LEU A 128 10.90 -19.37 3.28
N PRO A 129 11.40 -20.15 4.26
CA PRO A 129 12.31 -19.65 5.29
C PRO A 129 13.49 -18.91 4.68
N ALA A 130 13.87 -17.78 5.27
CA ALA A 130 14.97 -16.93 4.81
C ALA A 130 14.84 -16.36 3.37
N PHE A 131 13.74 -16.61 2.64
CA PHE A 131 13.49 -16.00 1.32
C PHE A 131 12.26 -15.08 1.26
N ASN A 132 11.20 -15.37 2.02
CA ASN A 132 10.02 -14.47 2.08
C ASN A 132 10.38 -13.18 2.84
N LEU A 133 10.13 -12.02 2.22
CA LEU A 133 10.39 -10.70 2.82
C LEU A 133 9.22 -10.23 3.70
N SER A 134 8.03 -10.78 3.53
CA SER A 134 6.86 -10.43 4.35
C SER A 134 7.08 -10.84 5.81
N GLY A 135 6.96 -9.86 6.73
CA GLY A 135 7.16 -10.09 8.16
C GLY A 135 8.62 -10.32 8.56
N ARG A 136 9.57 -10.12 7.65
CA ARG A 136 10.99 -10.18 7.96
C ARG A 136 11.42 -8.94 8.71
N GLU A 137 12.12 -9.15 9.82
CA GLU A 137 12.82 -8.11 10.54
C GLU A 137 14.17 -7.84 9.87
N LEU A 138 14.44 -6.58 9.56
CA LEU A 138 15.63 -6.09 8.89
C LEU A 138 16.49 -5.33 9.90
N ALA A 139 17.77 -5.67 9.96
CA ALA A 139 18.75 -4.97 10.78
C ALA A 139 19.46 -3.88 9.96
N PRO A 140 19.77 -2.71 10.54
CA PRO A 140 20.46 -1.64 9.82
C PRO A 140 21.82 -2.06 9.26
N GLY A 141 22.09 -1.67 8.01
CA GLY A 141 23.37 -1.92 7.34
C GLY A 141 23.60 -3.34 6.86
N LEU A 142 22.61 -4.23 6.99
CA LEU A 142 22.63 -5.57 6.40
C LEU A 142 21.65 -5.62 5.22
N GLN A 143 22.19 -5.89 4.04
CA GLN A 143 21.38 -6.10 2.84
C GLN A 143 20.84 -7.53 2.82
N GLU A 144 19.54 -7.64 2.64
CA GLU A 144 18.78 -8.88 2.53
C GLU A 144 18.28 -9.07 1.10
N VAL A 145 18.16 -10.31 0.65
CA VAL A 145 17.62 -10.66 -0.67
C VAL A 145 16.46 -11.62 -0.49
N GLY A 146 15.37 -11.37 -1.20
CA GLY A 146 14.19 -12.23 -1.12
C GLY A 146 13.10 -11.82 -2.10
N ALA A 147 11.87 -12.22 -1.80
CA ALA A 147 10.70 -11.79 -2.56
C ALA A 147 9.50 -11.48 -1.67
N TRP A 148 8.67 -10.56 -2.15
CA TRP A 148 7.26 -10.46 -1.74
C TRP A 148 6.38 -11.23 -2.71
N PHE A 149 5.34 -11.86 -2.18
CA PHE A 149 4.41 -12.68 -2.96
C PHE A 149 3.00 -12.10 -2.88
N PHE A 150 2.33 -11.98 -4.02
CA PHE A 150 1.00 -11.40 -4.10
C PHE A 150 0.05 -12.35 -4.82
N GLU A 151 -1.17 -12.45 -4.31
CA GLU A 151 -2.28 -13.08 -5.02
C GLU A 151 -3.16 -11.99 -5.59
N LEU A 152 -3.37 -12.01 -6.90
CA LEU A 152 -4.21 -11.04 -7.57
C LEU A 152 -4.92 -11.66 -8.78
N PRO A 153 -6.07 -11.13 -9.18
CA PRO A 153 -6.69 -11.47 -10.46
C PRO A 153 -5.75 -11.11 -11.63
N PRO A 154 -5.70 -11.91 -12.71
CA PRO A 154 -4.82 -11.67 -13.85
C PRO A 154 -5.00 -10.29 -14.50
N ASP A 155 -6.24 -9.81 -14.57
CA ASP A 155 -6.62 -8.52 -15.17
C ASP A 155 -6.11 -7.31 -14.36
N GLN A 156 -5.64 -7.53 -13.13
CA GLN A 156 -5.15 -6.48 -12.24
C GLN A 156 -3.63 -6.28 -12.30
N LEU A 157 -2.91 -7.12 -13.06
CA LEU A 157 -1.45 -7.04 -13.21
C LEU A 157 -1.01 -5.78 -13.97
N GLN A 158 -1.78 -5.37 -14.99
CA GLN A 158 -1.46 -4.22 -15.82
C GLN A 158 -1.50 -2.91 -15.00
N GLY A 159 -0.42 -2.15 -15.07
CA GLY A 159 -0.26 -0.85 -14.42
C GLY A 159 -0.22 -0.95 -12.90
N ALA A 160 0.17 -2.12 -12.35
CA ALA A 160 0.37 -2.28 -10.93
C ALA A 160 1.67 -1.62 -10.47
N HIS A 161 1.59 -0.88 -9.37
CA HIS A 161 2.71 -0.27 -8.67
C HIS A 161 2.97 -1.03 -7.38
N LEU A 162 4.25 -1.22 -7.03
CA LEU A 162 4.66 -1.71 -5.73
C LEU A 162 4.76 -0.53 -4.78
N GLN A 163 4.04 -0.60 -3.66
CA GLN A 163 4.12 0.40 -2.61
C GLN A 163 4.80 -0.19 -1.38
N LEU A 164 5.74 0.57 -0.83
CA LEU A 164 6.61 0.16 0.25
C LEU A 164 6.52 1.16 1.40
N PHE A 165 6.41 0.66 2.62
CA PHE A 165 6.39 1.48 3.82
C PHE A 165 7.00 0.74 5.00
N TRP A 166 7.52 1.50 5.96
CA TRP A 166 8.15 0.97 7.15
C TRP A 166 7.10 0.63 8.22
N GLY A 167 7.27 -0.50 8.91
CA GLY A 167 6.34 -0.98 9.93
C GLY A 167 5.25 -1.92 9.42
N THR A 168 4.40 -2.40 10.32
CA THR A 168 3.40 -3.47 10.07
C THR A 168 1.98 -2.95 9.86
N SER A 169 1.72 -1.70 10.19
CA SER A 169 0.43 -1.02 10.02
C SER A 169 0.51 -0.03 8.87
N LEU A 170 -0.62 0.24 8.21
CA LEU A 170 -0.68 1.24 7.14
C LEU A 170 -0.04 2.56 7.59
N PRO A 171 0.73 3.23 6.71
CA PRO A 171 1.39 4.47 7.07
C PRO A 171 0.32 5.53 7.33
N VAL A 172 0.26 6.00 8.57
CA VAL A 172 -0.61 7.09 9.02
C VAL A 172 0.20 8.36 9.18
N GLY A 173 -0.28 9.47 8.64
CA GLY A 173 0.20 10.82 8.96
C GLY A 173 1.70 11.05 8.76
N GLY A 174 2.09 11.43 7.54
CA GLY A 174 3.43 11.98 7.28
C GLY A 174 4.59 10.98 7.22
N ASP A 175 4.31 9.67 7.24
CA ASP A 175 5.30 8.64 6.88
C ASP A 175 5.33 8.42 5.35
N SER A 176 6.49 8.00 4.84
CA SER A 176 6.72 7.84 3.40
C SER A 176 6.10 6.54 2.90
N LEU A 177 5.15 6.66 1.96
CA LEU A 177 4.69 5.55 1.14
C LEU A 177 5.41 5.63 -0.20
N VAL A 178 6.46 4.83 -0.34
CA VAL A 178 7.27 4.80 -1.57
C VAL A 178 6.51 4.04 -2.64
N ASP A 179 6.22 4.68 -3.77
CA ASP A 179 5.45 4.14 -4.89
C ASP A 179 6.40 3.85 -6.07
N VAL A 180 6.56 2.56 -6.37
CA VAL A 180 7.47 2.06 -7.39
C VAL A 180 6.67 1.58 -8.59
N ASP A 181 6.91 2.21 -9.74
CA ASP A 181 6.38 1.71 -11.01
C ASP A 181 7.13 0.43 -11.42
N LEU A 182 6.38 -0.67 -11.56
CA LEU A 182 6.91 -1.96 -11.98
C LEU A 182 7.12 -2.06 -13.50
N GLY A 183 6.71 -1.04 -14.26
CA GLY A 183 6.77 -1.01 -15.71
C GLY A 183 5.88 -2.07 -16.35
N LEU A 184 4.76 -2.41 -15.71
CA LEU A 184 3.80 -3.43 -16.15
C LEU A 184 2.78 -2.83 -17.13
N ASP A 185 3.23 -2.38 -18.29
CA ASP A 185 2.31 -1.93 -19.34
C ASP A 185 1.44 -3.09 -19.88
N ALA A 186 0.51 -2.78 -20.79
CA ALA A 186 -0.40 -3.78 -21.35
C ALA A 186 0.33 -4.93 -22.05
N ALA A 187 1.40 -4.64 -22.79
CA ALA A 187 2.14 -5.63 -23.56
C ALA A 187 2.95 -6.54 -22.63
N ARG A 188 3.65 -5.95 -21.66
CA ARG A 188 4.44 -6.68 -20.67
C ARG A 188 3.58 -7.52 -19.75
N ALA A 189 2.48 -6.97 -19.23
CA ALA A 189 1.56 -7.72 -18.39
C ALA A 189 0.99 -8.93 -19.14
N ARG A 190 0.62 -8.76 -20.41
CA ARG A 190 0.16 -9.85 -21.27
C ARG A 190 1.23 -10.92 -21.51
N SER A 191 2.45 -10.52 -21.88
CA SER A 191 3.56 -11.47 -22.06
C SER A 191 3.85 -12.25 -20.77
N MET A 192 3.85 -11.59 -19.61
CA MET A 192 4.05 -12.26 -18.33
C MET A 192 2.93 -13.26 -17.99
N LEU A 193 1.69 -12.98 -18.38
CA LEU A 193 0.57 -13.91 -18.21
C LEU A 193 0.64 -15.09 -19.17
N GLU A 194 1.05 -14.87 -20.42
CA GLU A 194 1.24 -15.93 -21.42
C GLU A 194 2.41 -16.85 -21.07
N GLU A 195 3.48 -16.30 -20.49
CA GLU A 195 4.66 -17.02 -20.02
C GLU A 195 4.50 -17.60 -18.59
N ALA A 196 3.35 -17.36 -17.95
CA ALA A 196 3.12 -17.78 -16.57
C ALA A 196 3.18 -19.30 -16.45
N LYS A 197 4.11 -19.80 -15.64
CA LYS A 197 4.24 -21.24 -15.44
C LYS A 197 3.01 -21.79 -14.69
N PRO A 198 2.47 -22.96 -15.10
CA PRO A 198 1.38 -23.61 -14.35
C PRO A 198 1.77 -23.91 -12.90
N VAL A 199 3.00 -24.36 -12.70
CA VAL A 199 3.60 -24.61 -11.38
C VAL A 199 5.07 -24.20 -11.44
N LEU A 200 5.53 -23.45 -10.44
CA LEU A 200 6.95 -23.19 -10.21
C LEU A 200 7.43 -23.94 -8.97
N ASP A 201 8.46 -24.75 -9.14
CA ASP A 201 9.10 -25.49 -8.05
C ASP A 201 10.01 -24.56 -7.24
N LEU A 202 9.68 -24.39 -5.96
CA LEU A 202 10.42 -23.58 -4.99
C LEU A 202 10.89 -24.41 -3.80
N ARG A 203 10.90 -25.74 -3.92
CA ARG A 203 11.45 -26.64 -2.90
C ARG A 203 12.95 -26.36 -2.73
N GLN A 204 13.40 -26.35 -1.47
CA GLN A 204 14.81 -26.22 -1.08
C GLN A 204 15.29 -27.52 -0.46
#